data_AF-A0AAD5I7V4-F1
#
_entry.id   AF-A0AAD5I7V4-F1
#
_cell.length_a   1.000
_cell.length_b   1.000
_cell.length_c   1.000
_cell.angle_alpha   90.00
_cell.angle_beta   90.00
_cell.angle_gamma   90.00
#
_symmetry.space_group_name_H-M   'P 1'
#
loop_
_entity.id
_entity.type
_entity.pdbx_description
1 polymer ?
#
loop_
_entity_poly.entity_id
_entity_poly.type
_entity_poly.pdbx_seq_one_letter_code
_entity_poly.pdbx_strand_id
1 'polypeptide(L)'
;MVATPTLMSSRQDKNILHNMPCFDGLLGMEEFMDWLDDVESIFDDYPEDKKVKLITSKLRGAASAWWHACARHSKTKIKSWQHMKQLMISRFLPMDYKNILFRQYLNCCQGDGSVQEYVDEFYRLSARTASYGLHEPEHYLIAKFIVGLRVEIGDKISPRSFHPHSTLSDAIRLATLV
;
A
#
# COMPACT_ATOMS: atom_id res chain seq x y z
N MET A 1 -34.22 -31.51 0.77
CA MET A 1 -33.62 -30.93 -0.46
C MET A 1 -32.19 -30.54 -0.14
N VAL A 2 -31.22 -31.24 -0.72
CA VAL A 2 -29.79 -30.97 -0.49
C VAL A 2 -29.35 -29.95 -1.53
N ALA A 3 -29.09 -28.71 -1.09
CA ALA A 3 -28.41 -27.72 -1.93
C ALA A 3 -27.02 -28.27 -2.29
N THR A 4 -26.63 -28.17 -3.55
CA THR A 4 -25.40 -28.70 -4.11
C THR A 4 -24.25 -27.67 -4.01
N PRO A 5 -23.14 -27.96 -3.30
CA PRO A 5 -21.96 -27.13 -3.21
C PRO A 5 -21.17 -26.62 -4.40
N THR A 6 -20.98 -27.37 -5.48
CA THR A 6 -19.54 -27.70 -5.73
C THR A 6 -18.88 -27.28 -7.04
N LEU A 7 -19.54 -26.62 -8.00
CA LEU A 7 -18.86 -26.24 -9.27
C LEU A 7 -18.45 -24.77 -9.41
N MET A 8 -19.19 -23.83 -8.83
CA MET A 8 -18.87 -22.40 -8.96
C MET A 8 -17.68 -21.99 -8.06
N SER A 9 -17.55 -22.57 -6.87
CA SER A 9 -16.40 -22.35 -5.96
C SER A 9 -15.07 -22.76 -6.59
N SER A 10 -15.02 -23.83 -7.38
CA SER A 10 -13.75 -24.35 -7.94
C SER A 10 -13.20 -23.49 -9.09
N ARG A 11 -14.08 -22.87 -9.90
CA ARG A 11 -13.66 -21.93 -10.96
C ARG A 11 -13.21 -20.59 -10.38
N GLN A 12 -13.93 -20.08 -9.39
CA GLN A 12 -13.58 -18.83 -8.72
C GLN A 12 -12.27 -18.97 -7.94
N ASP A 13 -12.08 -20.06 -7.20
CA ASP A 13 -10.82 -20.36 -6.50
C ASP A 13 -9.63 -20.49 -7.48
N LYS A 14 -9.83 -21.05 -8.68
CA LYS A 14 -8.79 -21.14 -9.73
C LYS A 14 -8.43 -19.78 -10.34
N ASN A 15 -9.41 -18.91 -10.58
CA ASN A 15 -9.16 -17.56 -11.09
C ASN A 15 -8.44 -16.71 -10.06
N ILE A 16 -8.85 -16.77 -8.80
CA ILE A 16 -8.18 -16.10 -7.69
C ILE A 16 -6.74 -16.60 -7.54
N LEU A 17 -6.55 -17.92 -7.59
CA LEU A 17 -5.19 -18.49 -7.57
C LEU A 17 -4.36 -17.99 -8.74
N HIS A 18 -4.91 -17.87 -9.95
CA HIS A 18 -4.17 -17.33 -11.09
C HIS A 18 -3.74 -15.88 -10.86
N ASN A 19 -4.67 -15.04 -10.37
CA ASN A 19 -4.45 -13.60 -10.18
C ASN A 19 -3.61 -13.26 -8.95
N MET A 20 -3.51 -14.17 -7.97
CA MET A 20 -2.72 -13.95 -6.76
C MET A 20 -1.24 -13.75 -7.09
N PRO A 21 -0.64 -12.59 -6.74
CA PRO A 21 0.76 -12.31 -7.05
C PRO A 21 1.71 -13.21 -6.26
N CYS A 22 2.86 -13.54 -6.85
CA CYS A 22 3.89 -14.32 -6.16
C CYS A 22 4.84 -13.40 -5.40
N PHE A 23 5.42 -13.92 -4.31
CA PHE A 23 6.44 -13.21 -3.54
C PHE A 23 7.62 -14.12 -3.25
N ASP A 24 8.80 -13.72 -3.68
CA ASP A 24 10.05 -14.48 -3.53
C ASP A 24 10.89 -14.05 -2.32
N GLY A 25 10.54 -12.92 -1.68
CA GLY A 25 11.25 -12.36 -0.53
C GLY A 25 12.36 -11.38 -0.90
N LEU A 26 12.45 -10.96 -2.16
CA LEU A 26 13.52 -10.08 -2.68
C LEU A 26 13.02 -8.69 -3.11
N LEU A 27 11.73 -8.42 -3.02
CA LEU A 27 11.16 -7.10 -3.29
C LEU A 27 11.76 -6.04 -2.34
N GLY A 28 11.93 -4.82 -2.85
CA GLY A 28 12.18 -3.66 -2.00
C GLY A 28 10.98 -3.36 -1.10
N MET A 29 11.15 -2.41 -0.18
CA MET A 29 10.14 -2.12 0.84
C MET A 29 8.82 -1.65 0.24
N GLU A 30 8.89 -0.82 -0.80
CA GLU A 30 7.71 -0.27 -1.46
C GLU A 30 7.02 -1.33 -2.30
N GLU A 31 7.78 -2.10 -3.09
CA GLU A 31 7.23 -3.17 -3.91
C GLU A 31 6.62 -4.29 -3.05
N PHE A 32 7.17 -4.55 -1.86
CA PHE A 32 6.57 -5.45 -0.89
C PHE A 32 5.24 -4.92 -0.34
N MET A 33 5.14 -3.61 -0.09
CA MET A 33 3.90 -3.00 0.38
C MET A 33 2.84 -2.96 -0.72
N ASP A 34 3.22 -2.68 -1.97
CA ASP A 34 2.32 -2.78 -3.12
C ASP A 34 1.81 -4.21 -3.30
N TRP A 35 2.70 -5.21 -3.18
CA TRP A 35 2.32 -6.61 -3.18
C TRP A 35 1.33 -6.95 -2.06
N LEU A 36 1.51 -6.38 -0.86
CA LEU A 36 0.56 -6.58 0.24
C LEU A 36 -0.81 -5.98 -0.07
N ASP A 37 -0.86 -4.78 -0.65
CA ASP A 37 -2.12 -4.12 -1.03
C ASP A 37 -2.87 -4.93 -2.11
N ASP A 38 -2.15 -5.45 -3.10
CA ASP A 38 -2.73 -6.34 -4.13
C ASP A 38 -3.34 -7.61 -3.49
N VAL A 39 -2.65 -8.20 -2.51
CA VAL A 39 -3.13 -9.38 -1.79
C VAL A 39 -4.37 -9.06 -0.94
N GLU A 40 -4.36 -7.92 -0.23
CA GLU A 40 -5.50 -7.46 0.56
C GLU A 40 -6.74 -7.25 -0.32
N SER A 41 -6.58 -6.59 -1.47
CA SER A 41 -7.68 -6.37 -2.42
C SER A 41 -8.29 -7.69 -2.91
N ILE A 42 -7.49 -8.72 -3.14
CA ILE A 42 -8.00 -10.06 -3.49
C ILE A 42 -8.69 -10.73 -2.30
N PHE A 43 -8.29 -10.39 -1.07
CA PHE A 43 -8.78 -11.00 0.16
C PHE A 43 -10.02 -10.37 0.76
N ASP A 44 -10.44 -9.20 0.31
CA ASP A 44 -11.67 -8.52 0.78
C ASP A 44 -12.89 -9.44 0.75
N ASP A 45 -13.08 -10.19 -0.35
CA ASP A 45 -14.19 -11.12 -0.53
C ASP A 45 -13.79 -12.61 -0.42
N TYR A 46 -12.59 -12.92 0.12
CA TYR A 46 -12.09 -14.29 0.20
C TYR A 46 -12.31 -14.94 1.57
N PRO A 47 -12.68 -16.23 1.67
CA PRO A 47 -12.88 -16.92 2.94
C PRO A 47 -11.60 -16.94 3.80
N GLU A 48 -11.70 -16.43 5.04
CA GLU A 48 -10.57 -16.27 5.96
C GLU A 48 -9.81 -17.58 6.21
N ASP A 49 -10.52 -18.70 6.34
CA ASP A 49 -9.94 -20.04 6.57
C ASP A 49 -9.11 -20.56 5.39
N LYS A 50 -9.26 -19.97 4.20
CA LYS A 50 -8.51 -20.32 2.99
C LYS A 50 -7.33 -19.39 2.70
N LYS A 51 -7.32 -18.15 3.21
CA LYS A 51 -6.32 -17.11 2.87
C LYS A 51 -4.88 -17.55 3.12
N VAL A 52 -4.57 -18.06 4.32
CA VAL A 52 -3.21 -18.49 4.69
C VAL A 52 -2.71 -19.60 3.77
N LYS A 53 -3.57 -20.56 3.41
CA LYS A 53 -3.20 -21.65 2.50
C LYS A 53 -2.91 -21.13 1.10
N LEU A 54 -3.77 -20.23 0.61
CA LEU A 54 -3.62 -19.62 -0.71
C LEU A 54 -2.31 -18.84 -0.82
N ILE A 55 -2.05 -17.90 0.10
CA ILE A 55 -0.83 -17.08 0.04
C ILE A 55 0.44 -17.91 0.25
N THR A 56 0.42 -18.91 1.13
CA THR A 56 1.54 -19.85 1.31
C THR A 56 1.90 -20.54 -0.01
N SER A 57 0.89 -20.89 -0.83
CA SER A 57 1.12 -21.52 -2.14
C SER A 57 1.75 -20.59 -3.18
N LYS A 58 1.84 -19.29 -2.88
CA LYS A 58 2.38 -18.22 -3.75
C LYS A 58 3.70 -17.64 -3.26
N LEU A 59 4.15 -18.07 -2.08
CA LEU A 59 5.51 -17.80 -1.63
C LEU A 59 6.52 -18.64 -2.43
N ARG A 60 7.63 -18.02 -2.81
CA ARG A 60 8.75 -18.63 -3.55
C ARG A 60 10.07 -18.27 -2.86
N GLY A 61 11.16 -18.89 -3.30
CA GLY A 61 12.52 -18.50 -2.89
C GLY A 61 12.71 -18.32 -1.38
N ALA A 62 13.28 -17.18 -1.00
CA ALA A 62 13.58 -16.82 0.38
C ALA A 62 12.32 -16.68 1.24
N ALA A 63 11.22 -16.15 0.69
CA ALA A 63 9.95 -16.01 1.41
C ALA A 63 9.36 -17.37 1.79
N SER A 64 9.38 -18.34 0.88
CA SER A 64 8.92 -19.70 1.15
C SER A 64 9.77 -20.37 2.23
N ALA A 65 11.10 -20.29 2.11
CA ALA A 65 12.02 -20.86 3.10
C ALA A 65 11.81 -20.27 4.50
N TRP A 66 11.67 -18.95 4.59
CA TRP A 66 11.35 -18.25 5.84
C TRP A 66 10.01 -18.71 6.43
N TRP A 67 8.95 -18.77 5.62
CA TRP A 67 7.63 -19.16 6.10
C TRP A 67 7.63 -20.58 6.70
N HIS A 68 8.28 -21.53 6.03
CA HIS A 68 8.41 -22.89 6.55
C HIS A 68 9.19 -22.94 7.87
N ALA A 69 10.23 -22.12 8.03
CA ALA A 69 10.95 -22.01 9.29
C ALA A 69 10.07 -21.38 10.38
N CYS A 70 9.37 -20.29 10.09
CA CYS A 70 8.46 -19.61 11.01
C CYS A 70 7.34 -20.54 11.50
N ALA A 71 6.68 -21.25 10.59
CA ALA A 71 5.59 -22.17 10.90
C ALA A 71 6.03 -23.35 11.78
N ARG A 72 7.28 -23.83 11.66
CA ARG A 72 7.84 -24.89 12.50
C ARG A 72 8.11 -24.44 13.94
N HIS A 73 8.54 -23.19 14.13
CA HIS A 73 8.89 -22.67 15.45
C HIS A 73 7.70 -22.05 16.19
N SER A 74 6.57 -21.82 15.49
CA SER A 74 5.36 -21.31 16.12
C SER A 74 4.73 -22.36 17.04
N LYS A 75 4.44 -21.97 18.29
CA LYS A 75 3.74 -22.82 19.27
C LYS A 75 2.31 -23.18 18.84
N THR A 76 1.70 -22.34 18.00
CA THR A 76 0.35 -22.52 17.47
C THR A 76 0.35 -22.38 15.95
N LYS A 77 -0.56 -23.09 15.28
CA LYS A 77 -0.73 -22.94 13.84
C LYS A 77 -1.22 -21.52 13.53
N ILE A 78 -0.49 -20.80 12.68
CA ILE A 78 -0.91 -19.51 12.14
C ILE A 78 -2.10 -19.78 11.20
N LYS A 79 -3.30 -19.33 11.59
CA LYS A 79 -4.55 -19.61 10.87
C LYS A 79 -5.22 -18.35 10.29
N SER A 80 -4.91 -17.17 10.80
CA SER A 80 -5.44 -15.92 10.27
C SER A 80 -4.45 -15.25 9.34
N TRP A 81 -4.99 -14.64 8.27
CA TRP A 81 -4.19 -13.83 7.38
C TRP A 81 -3.59 -12.64 8.11
N GLN A 82 -4.35 -12.00 9.00
CA GLN A 82 -3.88 -10.86 9.79
C GLN A 82 -2.60 -11.16 10.58
N HIS A 83 -2.51 -12.34 11.22
CA HIS A 83 -1.32 -12.73 11.96
C HIS A 83 -0.15 -13.04 11.01
N MET A 84 -0.41 -13.71 9.88
CA MET A 84 0.62 -13.94 8.86
C MET A 84 1.16 -12.62 8.29
N LYS A 85 0.29 -11.65 7.97
CA LYS A 85 0.66 -10.32 7.49
C LYS A 85 1.59 -9.60 8.47
N GLN A 86 1.27 -9.60 9.77
CA GLN A 86 2.13 -8.97 10.78
C GLN A 86 3.53 -9.60 10.82
N LEU A 87 3.63 -10.93 10.71
CA LEU A 87 4.91 -11.62 10.64
C LEU A 87 5.69 -11.28 9.37
N MET A 88 5.00 -11.15 8.22
CA MET A 88 5.61 -10.76 6.95
C MET A 88 6.13 -9.31 7.02
N ILE A 89 5.32 -8.37 7.50
CA ILE A 89 5.73 -6.97 7.72
C ILE A 89 6.98 -6.92 8.62
N SER A 90 6.97 -7.64 9.75
CA SER A 90 8.12 -7.68 10.67
C SER A 90 9.37 -8.32 10.06
N ARG A 91 9.23 -9.15 9.02
CA ARG A 91 10.35 -9.85 8.39
C ARG A 91 10.95 -9.06 7.24
N PHE A 92 10.11 -8.46 6.40
CA PHE A 92 10.51 -7.92 5.10
C PHE A 92 10.60 -6.39 5.10
N LEU A 93 10.11 -5.71 6.14
CA LEU A 93 10.35 -4.28 6.33
C LEU A 93 11.39 -4.01 7.42
N PRO A 94 12.17 -2.92 7.30
CA PRO A 94 12.98 -2.43 8.40
C PRO A 94 12.15 -2.07 9.62
N MET A 95 12.75 -2.21 10.80
CA MET A 95 12.11 -1.86 12.07
C MET A 95 11.69 -0.38 12.15
N ASP A 96 12.40 0.49 11.45
CA ASP A 96 12.13 1.93 11.37
C ASP A 96 11.38 2.35 10.09
N TYR A 97 10.77 1.41 9.36
CA TYR A 97 10.03 1.70 8.12
C TYR A 97 9.04 2.86 8.26
N LYS A 98 8.28 2.90 9.35
CA LYS A 98 7.37 4.01 9.64
C LYS A 98 8.09 5.38 9.68
N ASN A 99 9.28 5.43 10.25
CA ASN A 99 10.09 6.65 10.30
C ASN A 99 10.67 7.00 8.92
N ILE A 100 11.09 6.01 8.14
CA ILE A 100 11.56 6.19 6.76
C ILE A 100 10.43 6.82 5.94
N LEU A 101 9.25 6.23 5.98
CA LEU A 101 8.07 6.70 5.27
C LEU A 101 7.69 8.14 5.67
N PHE A 102 7.66 8.45 6.97
CA PHE A 102 7.38 9.81 7.42
C PHE A 102 8.42 10.81 6.93
N ARG A 103 9.72 10.45 6.93
CA ARG A 103 10.76 11.34 6.40
C ARG A 103 10.61 11.54 4.91
N GLN A 104 10.28 10.51 4.15
CA GLN A 104 10.00 10.65 2.72
C GLN A 104 8.81 11.58 2.50
N TYR A 105 7.72 11.40 3.25
CA TYR A 105 6.53 12.23 3.15
C TYR A 105 6.78 13.71 3.53
N LEU A 106 7.55 13.96 4.60
CA LEU A 106 7.91 15.33 5.00
C LEU A 106 8.83 16.03 4.00
N ASN A 107 9.70 15.28 3.32
CA ASN A 107 10.63 15.81 2.32
C ASN A 107 10.10 15.64 0.88
N CYS A 108 8.82 15.30 0.72
CA CYS A 108 8.21 15.08 -0.58
C CYS A 108 8.11 16.41 -1.33
N CYS A 109 8.91 16.57 -2.38
CA CYS A 109 8.94 17.74 -3.24
C CYS A 109 9.10 17.33 -4.71
N GLN A 110 8.76 18.25 -5.61
CA GLN A 110 8.81 18.03 -7.06
C GLN A 110 10.24 17.78 -7.56
N GLY A 111 11.22 18.49 -6.99
CA GLY A 111 12.60 18.45 -7.46
C GLY A 111 12.71 18.79 -8.96
N ASP A 112 13.51 18.02 -9.68
CA ASP A 112 13.71 18.18 -11.13
C ASP A 112 12.62 17.50 -11.97
N GLY A 113 11.74 16.71 -11.34
CA GLY A 113 10.70 15.93 -11.99
C GLY A 113 9.53 16.75 -12.55
N SER A 114 8.66 16.06 -13.27
CA SER A 114 7.40 16.62 -13.73
C SER A 114 6.43 16.84 -12.56
N VAL A 115 5.43 17.71 -12.76
CA VAL A 115 4.35 17.89 -11.76
C VAL A 115 3.60 16.58 -11.57
N GLN A 116 3.41 15.78 -12.62
CA GLN A 116 2.69 14.52 -12.52
C GLN A 116 3.43 13.50 -11.64
N GLU A 117 4.74 13.33 -11.83
CA GLU A 117 5.54 12.43 -10.98
C GLU A 117 5.50 12.87 -9.50
N TYR A 118 5.50 14.18 -9.24
CA TYR A 118 5.35 14.71 -7.89
C TYR A 118 3.96 14.40 -7.30
N VAL A 119 2.89 14.59 -8.08
CA VAL A 119 1.52 14.30 -7.67
C VAL A 119 1.36 12.82 -7.32
N ASP A 120 1.89 11.94 -8.17
CA ASP A 120 1.81 10.49 -7.96
C ASP A 120 2.54 10.09 -6.67
N GLU A 121 3.75 10.62 -6.46
CA GLU A 121 4.55 10.34 -5.25
C GLU A 121 3.91 10.93 -3.99
N PHE A 122 3.34 12.14 -4.07
CA PHE A 122 2.66 12.78 -2.93
C PHE A 122 1.44 11.98 -2.50
N TYR A 123 0.61 11.53 -3.45
CA TYR A 123 -0.53 10.67 -3.16
C TYR A 123 -0.10 9.32 -2.57
N ARG A 124 0.92 8.69 -3.16
CA ARG A 124 1.45 7.42 -2.70
C ARG A 124 1.93 7.50 -1.25
N LEU A 125 2.76 8.50 -0.94
CA LEU A 125 3.28 8.73 0.42
C LEU A 125 2.18 9.12 1.40
N SER A 126 1.24 9.98 1.03
CA SER A 126 0.09 10.36 1.85
C SER A 126 -0.77 9.14 2.21
N ALA A 127 -1.16 8.34 1.22
CA ALA A 127 -2.00 7.15 1.41
C ALA A 127 -1.29 6.10 2.29
N ARG A 128 -0.02 5.83 2.02
CA ARG A 128 0.78 4.89 2.82
C ARG A 128 0.90 5.37 4.27
N THR A 129 1.11 6.67 4.45
CA THR A 129 1.28 7.27 5.76
C THR A 129 -0.03 7.29 6.57
N ALA A 130 -1.18 7.47 5.90
CA ALA A 130 -2.51 7.35 6.50
C ALA A 130 -2.78 5.93 7.05
N SER A 131 -2.27 4.88 6.39
CA SER A 131 -2.37 3.50 6.89
C SER A 131 -1.70 3.29 8.26
N TYR A 132 -0.75 4.15 8.63
CA TYR A 132 -0.09 4.18 9.93
C TYR A 132 -0.69 5.19 10.94
N GLY A 133 -1.87 5.73 10.62
CA GLY A 133 -2.66 6.59 11.49
C GLY A 133 -2.42 8.08 11.32
N LEU A 134 -1.57 8.53 10.38
CA LEU A 134 -1.36 9.95 10.13
C LEU A 134 -2.40 10.46 9.12
N HIS A 135 -3.50 10.98 9.65
CA HIS A 135 -4.56 11.62 8.86
C HIS A 135 -4.45 13.12 9.03
N GLU A 136 -4.09 13.83 7.96
CA GLU A 136 -3.99 15.28 7.95
C GLU A 136 -5.26 15.90 7.36
N PRO A 137 -5.72 17.05 7.87
CA PRO A 137 -6.85 17.74 7.29
C PRO A 137 -6.48 18.33 5.92
N GLU A 138 -7.48 18.47 5.05
CA GLU A 138 -7.31 18.87 3.64
C GLU A 138 -6.47 20.14 3.44
N HIS A 139 -6.70 21.17 4.26
CA HIS A 139 -5.96 22.43 4.19
C HIS A 139 -4.45 22.26 4.46
N TYR A 140 -4.08 21.29 5.29
CA TYR A 140 -2.68 20.96 5.57
C TYR A 140 -2.05 20.23 4.38
N LEU A 141 -2.81 19.32 3.74
CA LEU A 141 -2.37 18.62 2.54
C LEU A 141 -2.12 19.61 1.39
N ILE A 142 -3.05 20.54 1.16
CA ILE A 142 -2.91 21.61 0.16
C ILE A 142 -1.66 22.44 0.43
N ALA A 143 -1.49 22.92 1.66
CA ALA A 143 -0.33 23.74 2.01
C ALA A 143 0.99 22.99 1.80
N LYS A 144 1.08 21.72 2.21
CA LYS A 144 2.25 20.87 2.02
C LYS A 144 2.54 20.62 0.54
N PHE A 145 1.52 20.30 -0.24
CA PHE A 145 1.63 20.09 -1.68
C PHE A 145 2.19 21.33 -2.39
N ILE A 146 1.66 22.52 -2.08
CA ILE A 146 2.13 23.77 -2.70
C ILE A 146 3.58 24.07 -2.31
N VAL A 147 3.95 23.86 -1.04
CA VAL A 147 5.33 24.08 -0.56
C VAL A 147 6.32 23.11 -1.21
N GLY A 148 5.88 21.89 -1.57
CA GLY A 148 6.73 20.92 -2.25
C GLY A 148 6.83 21.12 -3.76
N LEU A 149 5.99 21.95 -4.37
CA LEU A 149 6.14 22.33 -5.78
C LEU A 149 7.41 23.15 -6.01
N ARG A 150 7.92 23.13 -7.24
CA ARG A 150 8.93 24.08 -7.67
C ARG A 150 8.43 25.51 -7.52
N VAL A 151 9.33 26.40 -7.13
CA VAL A 151 9.01 27.81 -6.80
C VAL A 151 8.26 28.49 -7.95
N GLU A 152 8.65 28.23 -9.20
CA GLU A 152 8.04 28.85 -10.38
C GLU A 152 6.56 28.46 -10.59
N ILE A 153 6.16 27.32 -10.05
CA ILE A 153 4.79 26.80 -10.09
C ILE A 153 4.04 27.18 -8.81
N GLY A 154 4.67 26.97 -7.65
CA GLY A 154 4.11 27.31 -6.34
C GLY A 154 3.75 28.80 -6.21
N ASP A 155 4.58 29.71 -6.72
CA ASP A 155 4.31 31.15 -6.69
C ASP A 155 3.09 31.54 -7.53
N LYS A 156 2.83 30.82 -8.63
CA LYS A 156 1.65 31.03 -9.48
C LYS A 156 0.37 30.51 -8.82
N ILE A 157 0.51 29.54 -7.91
CA ILE A 157 -0.59 28.85 -7.23
C ILE A 157 -0.56 29.26 -5.77
N SER A 158 -0.95 30.53 -5.53
CA SER A 158 -0.88 31.10 -4.19
C SER A 158 -1.75 30.30 -3.21
N PRO A 159 -1.24 29.95 -2.00
CA PRO A 159 -2.05 29.36 -0.93
C PRO A 159 -3.30 30.19 -0.58
N ARG A 160 -3.27 31.50 -0.86
CA ARG A 160 -4.40 32.44 -0.64
C ARG A 160 -5.56 32.23 -1.61
N SER A 161 -5.36 31.47 -2.68
CA SER A 161 -6.39 31.11 -3.64
C SER A 161 -7.28 29.94 -3.15
N PHE A 162 -6.93 29.33 -2.03
CA PHE A 162 -7.66 28.19 -1.46
C PHE A 162 -8.54 28.63 -0.29
N HIS A 163 -9.78 28.12 -0.30
CA HIS A 163 -10.82 28.43 0.67
C HIS A 163 -10.95 27.25 1.65
N PRO A 164 -11.68 27.40 2.78
CA PRO A 164 -11.88 26.30 3.73
C PRO A 164 -12.48 25.00 3.14
N HIS A 165 -13.12 25.08 1.98
CA HIS A 165 -13.71 23.94 1.26
C HIS A 165 -12.88 23.47 0.07
N SER A 166 -11.72 24.08 -0.18
CA SER A 166 -10.82 23.63 -1.23
C SER A 166 -10.25 22.26 -0.91
N THR A 167 -9.97 21.51 -1.97
CA THR A 167 -9.43 20.16 -1.90
C THR A 167 -8.00 20.10 -2.46
N LEU A 168 -7.26 19.05 -2.10
CA LEU A 168 -5.97 18.73 -2.70
C LEU A 168 -6.11 18.57 -4.22
N SER A 169 -7.22 18.00 -4.69
CA SER A 169 -7.54 17.88 -6.12
C SER A 169 -7.64 19.25 -6.82
N ASP A 170 -8.15 20.28 -6.15
CA ASP A 170 -8.17 21.64 -6.71
C ASP A 170 -6.76 22.19 -6.90
N ALA A 171 -5.88 21.96 -5.92
CA ALA A 171 -4.48 22.41 -5.97
C ALA A 171 -3.71 21.68 -7.09
N ILE A 172 -3.90 20.37 -7.20
CA ILE A 172 -3.26 19.54 -8.24
C ILE A 172 -3.71 19.97 -9.63
N ARG A 173 -5.03 20.20 -9.82
CA ARG A 173 -5.55 20.68 -11.10
C ARG A 173 -4.94 22.02 -11.49
N LEU A 174 -4.70 22.93 -10.54
CA LEU A 174 -4.02 24.18 -10.85
C LEU A 174 -2.54 23.95 -11.19
N ALA A 175 -1.86 23.04 -10.49
CA ALA A 175 -0.45 22.73 -10.72
C ALA A 175 -0.17 22.13 -12.11
N THR A 176 -1.11 21.36 -12.66
CA THR A 176 -0.96 20.75 -13.99
C THR A 176 -1.30 21.69 -15.14
N LEU A 177 -1.89 22.86 -14.86
CA LEU A 177 -2.28 23.86 -15.86
C LEU A 177 -1.22 24.97 -16.05
N VAL A 178 -0.13 24.92 -15.29
CA VAL A 178 0.91 25.96 -15.20
C VAL A 178 2.18 25.55 -15.93
#